data_AF-A0AB38W631-F1
#
_entry.id   AF-A0AB38W631-F1
#
_cell.length_a   1.000
_cell.length_b   1.000
_cell.length_c   1.000
_cell.angle_alpha   90.00
_cell.angle_beta   90.00
_cell.angle_gamma   90.00
#
_symmetry.space_group_name_H-M   'P 1'
#
loop_
_entity.id
_entity.type
_entity.pdbx_description
1 polymer ?
#
loop_
_entity_poly.entity_id
_entity_poly.type
_entity_poly.pdbx_seq_one_letter_code
_entity_poly.pdbx_strand_id
1 'polypeptide(L)' 'MYGNNRSHSKTITRRKWNVNLQPCKVKTADGKTTRILVSTRTLRTLKKHNRLS' A
#
# COMPACT_ATOMS: atom_id res chain seq x y z
N MET A 1 -8.09 -6.57 0.41
CA MET A 1 -9.30 -6.96 1.18
C MET A 1 -10.38 -7.40 0.20
N TYR A 2 -11.09 -8.51 0.45
CA TYR A 2 -12.11 -9.04 -0.45
C TYR A 2 -13.51 -8.83 0.14
N GLY A 3 -14.50 -8.56 -0.70
CA GLY A 3 -15.88 -8.38 -0.26
C GLY A 3 -16.85 -8.33 -1.43
N ASN A 4 -18.10 -8.02 -1.15
CA ASN A 4 -19.12 -7.86 -2.18
C ASN A 4 -19.55 -6.40 -2.28
N ASN A 5 -19.86 -5.95 -3.50
CA ASN A 5 -20.68 -4.76 -3.71
C ASN A 5 -22.15 -5.18 -3.54
N ARG A 6 -22.98 -4.26 -3.03
CA ARG A 6 -24.41 -4.46 -2.82
C ARG A 6 -25.14 -3.28 -3.45
N SER A 7 -26.04 -3.57 -4.39
CA SER A 7 -26.97 -2.57 -4.92
C SER A 7 -28.13 -2.33 -3.95
N HIS A 8 -28.98 -1.33 -4.24
CA HIS A 8 -30.22 -1.08 -3.50
C HIS A 8 -31.14 -2.32 -3.51
N SER A 9 -31.12 -3.08 -4.61
CA SER A 9 -31.81 -4.36 -4.76
C SER A 9 -31.04 -5.57 -4.18
N LYS A 10 -29.98 -5.33 -3.40
CA LYS A 10 -29.13 -6.33 -2.72
C LYS A 10 -28.41 -7.32 -3.64
N THR A 11 -28.28 -7.02 -4.93
CA THR A 11 -27.51 -7.85 -5.87
C THR A 11 -26.05 -7.95 -5.43
N ILE A 12 -25.51 -9.17 -5.47
CA ILE A 12 -24.16 -9.48 -5.00
C ILE A 12 -23.19 -9.46 -6.18
N THR A 13 -22.23 -8.55 -6.20
CA THR A 13 -21.08 -8.63 -7.12
C THR A 13 -19.78 -8.68 -6.34
N ARG A 14 -18.84 -9.56 -6.73
CA ARG A 14 -17.55 -9.68 -6.05
C ARG A 14 -16.71 -8.43 -6.30
N ARG A 15 -16.06 -7.90 -5.27
CA ARG A 15 -15.12 -6.79 -5.38
C ARG A 15 -13.87 -7.01 -4.54
N LYS A 16 -12.78 -6.40 -4.97
CA LYS A 16 -11.52 -6.37 -4.24
C LYS A 16 -11.16 -4.92 -3.96
N TRP A 17 -10.89 -4.62 -2.69
CA TRP A 17 -10.23 -3.38 -2.30
C TRP A 17 -8.73 -3.62 -2.35
N ASN A 18 -8.14 -3.24 -3.47
CA ASN A 18 -6.69 -3.24 -3.64
C ASN A 18 -6.09 -2.05 -2.89
N VAL A 19 -4.98 -2.29 -2.20
CA VAL A 19 -4.20 -1.21 -1.59
C VAL A 19 -3.49 -0.47 -2.71
N ASN A 20 -3.40 0.86 -2.61
CA ASN A 20 -2.55 1.66 -3.50
C ASN A 20 -1.07 1.39 -3.14
N LEU A 21 -0.44 0.49 -3.90
CA LEU A 21 0.96 0.11 -3.75
C LEU A 21 1.82 0.99 -4.66
N GLN A 22 2.87 1.58 -4.09
CA GLN A 22 3.80 2.45 -4.81
C GLN A 22 5.23 1.88 -4.67
N PRO A 23 6.02 1.83 -5.75
CA PRO A 23 7.41 1.40 -5.68
C PRO A 23 8.26 2.48 -5.01
N CYS A 24 8.97 2.14 -3.94
CA CYS A 24 9.81 3.07 -3.20
C CYS A 24 11.19 2.48 -2.92
N LYS A 25 12.21 3.35 -2.90
CA LYS A 25 13.58 3.00 -2.50
C LYS A 25 13.70 3.25 -0.99
N VAL A 26 14.04 2.22 -0.23
CA VAL A 26 14.23 2.31 1.23
C VAL A 26 15.68 1.96 1.54
N LYS A 27 16.30 2.72 2.44
CA LYS A 27 17.62 2.38 2.99
C LYS A 27 17.45 1.36 4.10
N THR A 28 18.03 0.18 3.91
CA THR A 28 18.09 -0.86 4.95
C THR A 28 19.17 -0.49 5.98
N ALA A 29 19.07 -1.01 7.21
CA ALA A 29 20.04 -0.75 8.28
C ALA A 29 21.50 -1.04 7.86
N ASP A 30 21.68 -1.98 6.93
CA ASP A 30 22.98 -2.39 6.37
C ASP A 30 23.51 -1.44 5.26
N GLY A 31 22.91 -0.27 5.05
CA GLY A 31 23.35 0.73 4.07
C GLY A 31 22.94 0.45 2.61
N LYS A 32 22.34 -0.71 2.32
CA LYS A 32 21.85 -1.07 0.99
C LYS A 32 20.51 -0.41 0.68
N THR A 33 20.35 0.10 -0.54
CA THR A 33 19.07 0.66 -1.01
C THR A 33 18.28 -0.39 -1.78
N THR A 34 17.12 -0.78 -1.28
CA THR A 34 16.26 -1.79 -1.90
C THR A 34 14.96 -1.18 -2.40
N ARG A 35 14.46 -1.65 -3.54
CA ARG A 35 13.17 -1.26 -4.10
C ARG A 35 12.08 -2.18 -3.55
N ILE A 36 11.11 -1.62 -2.84
CA ILE A 36 10.01 -2.37 -2.22
C ILE A 36 8.69 -1.70 -2.61
N LEU A 37 7.65 -2.51 -2.82
CA LEU A 37 6.28 -2.02 -2.99
C LEU A 37 5.70 -1.69 -1.62
N VAL A 38 5.39 -0.42 -1.39
CA VAL A 38 4.96 0.09 -0.09
C VAL A 38 3.60 0.77 -0.24
N SER A 39 2.70 0.60 0.74
CA SER A 39 1.44 1.34 0.75
C SER A 39 1.68 2.83 0.96
N THR A 40 0.83 3.70 0.42
CA THR A 40 0.97 5.16 0.57
C THR A 40 0.95 5.63 2.03
N ARG A 41 0.24 4.92 2.93
CA ARG A 41 0.26 5.20 4.38
C ARG A 41 1.63 4.99 5.00
N THR A 42 2.27 3.86 4.68
CA THR A 42 3.64 3.54 5.12
C THR A 42 4.68 4.45 4.48
N LEU A 43 4.46 4.93 3.25
CA LEU A 43 5.34 5.94 2.65
C LEU A 43 5.35 7.24 3.46
N ARG A 44 4.16 7.70 3.89
CA ARG A 44 4.01 8.91 4.70
C ARG A 44 4.73 8.80 6.04
N THR A 45 4.68 7.63 6.70
CA THR A 45 5.42 7.40 7.94
C THR A 45 6.92 7.33 7.70
N LEU A 46 7.37 6.63 6.65
CA LEU A 46 8.79 6.55 6.30
C LEU A 46 9.41 7.91 5.98
N LYS A 47 8.67 8.79 5.31
CA LYS A 47 9.08 10.19 5.06
C LYS A 47 9.22 10.97 6.36
N LYS A 48 8.26 10.82 7.29
CA LYS A 48 8.33 11.46 8.61
C LYS A 48 9.57 11.01 9.42
N HIS A 49 9.96 9.74 9.29
CA HIS A 49 11.12 9.18 9.99
C HIS A 49 12.44 9.33 9.23
N ASN A 50 12.47 10.08 8.11
CA ASN A 50 13.65 10.30 7.25
C ASN A 50 14.39 9.02 6.84
N ARG A 51 13.66 7.91 6.65
CA ARG A 51 14.21 6.61 6.24
C ARG A 51 14.18 6.39 4.72
N LEU A 52 13.80 7.43 3.97
CA LEU A 52 13.78 7.42 2.51
C LEU A 52 15.08 8.03 1.98
N SER A 53 15.62 7.41 0.93
CA SER A 53 16.74 7.90 0.13
C SER A 53 16.28 8.81 -1.00
#